data_AF-R5WH96-F1
#
_entry.id   AF-R5WH96-F1
#
_cell.length_a   1.000
_cell.length_b   1.000
_cell.length_c   1.000
_cell.angle_alpha   90.00
_cell.angle_beta   90.00
_cell.angle_gamma   90.00
#
_symmetry.space_group_name_H-M   'P 1'
#
loop_
_entity.id
_entity.type
_entity.pdbx_description
1 polymer ?
#
loop_
_entity_poly.entity_id
_entity_poly.type
_entity_poly.pdbx_seq_one_letter_code
_entity_poly.pdbx_strand_id
1 'polypeptide(L)'
;MAGSVKIMALKIFDSKESANLSYIISAFNYIYMAQQLGVNITAVNCSWGGSPSSSTLQALVNKIGSAGALFVFASGNDGIDHDDVMQQNVCPYDLYSPYAVVVGASTTSDTKANFSDYGRSTVDLFAPGQKIVSSVAADTFFPALYSSQKQKEITTYTNNCDADDALLVTSEYIGKRDTQIYDVSVSHSSFDYFDQTGSGSAKVSFQASSHGRSALHLYLDVTDLDLSSDASYYLAYDLGVEKGDSLSWEHTFLKRNGSSIITYNGRKYLSVVNLEGTLSSYSNLYFDNLAISKANPATSTFGKYNCYSGTSMAAPVVSGAIAVLAGAVSSDSAITRRQRLMQCVRTTQALSSVCKTGGILDLSKLSTVTASTTSSKNSGTTSRAGSTSSTTKKVLVKKVKLNKKKATLKYKKTLKLKATVTPKNATNKKVKWYVSNKKYATVSSKGVVKAKKKGIGHTVRVYAKAKDRSKKKASCKVKIKKK
;
A
#
# COMPACT_ATOMS: atom_id res chain seq x y z
N MET A 1 13.65 -9.70 -14.95
CA MET A 1 14.62 -9.74 -13.83
C MET A 1 15.26 -11.12 -13.79
N ALA A 2 16.59 -11.17 -13.76
CA ALA A 2 17.43 -12.35 -13.45
C ALA A 2 16.95 -13.72 -14.01
N GLY A 3 16.94 -13.89 -15.34
CA GLY A 3 16.52 -15.14 -16.00
C GLY A 3 17.35 -16.40 -15.68
N SER A 4 18.41 -16.25 -14.88
CA SER A 4 19.30 -17.32 -14.42
C SER A 4 19.17 -17.64 -12.91
N VAL A 5 18.20 -17.05 -12.20
CA VAL A 5 17.98 -17.32 -10.77
C VAL A 5 17.14 -18.58 -10.56
N LYS A 6 17.55 -19.41 -9.60
CA LYS A 6 16.77 -20.56 -9.13
C LYS A 6 15.89 -20.14 -7.96
N ILE A 7 14.61 -20.49 -8.00
CA ILE A 7 13.63 -20.18 -6.94
C ILE A 7 13.41 -21.43 -6.10
N MET A 8 13.58 -21.31 -4.78
CA MET A 8 13.23 -22.33 -3.79
C MET A 8 11.91 -21.93 -3.11
N ALA A 9 10.83 -22.65 -3.42
CA ALA A 9 9.51 -22.37 -2.84
C ALA A 9 9.33 -23.11 -1.50
N LEU A 10 9.12 -22.35 -0.41
CA LEU A 10 8.85 -22.90 0.93
C LEU A 10 7.45 -22.47 1.37
N LYS A 11 6.51 -23.42 1.41
CA LYS A 11 5.12 -23.16 1.80
C LYS A 11 5.02 -23.03 3.33
N ILE A 12 4.77 -21.81 3.80
CA ILE A 12 4.54 -21.51 5.23
C ILE A 12 3.09 -21.11 5.55
N PHE A 13 2.30 -20.77 4.51
CA PHE A 13 0.91 -20.38 4.63
C PHE A 13 -0.02 -21.53 4.26
N ASP A 14 -1.10 -21.68 5.04
CA ASP A 14 -2.20 -22.58 4.74
C ASP A 14 -3.17 -21.99 3.69
N SER A 15 -4.25 -22.70 3.38
CA SER A 15 -5.26 -22.24 2.41
C SER A 15 -6.15 -21.09 2.92
N LYS A 16 -6.02 -20.69 4.19
CA LYS A 16 -6.70 -19.56 4.81
C LYS A 16 -5.76 -18.35 4.97
N GLU A 17 -4.62 -18.38 4.28
CA GLU A 17 -3.59 -17.34 4.32
C GLU A 17 -3.02 -17.09 5.72
N SER A 18 -3.03 -18.13 6.58
CA SER A 18 -2.46 -18.09 7.92
C SER A 18 -1.12 -18.83 7.98
N ALA A 19 -0.17 -18.29 8.73
CA ALA A 19 1.12 -18.94 9.00
C ALA A 19 1.44 -18.92 10.49
N ASN A 20 1.72 -20.11 11.03
CA ASN A 20 2.23 -20.26 12.40
C ASN A 20 3.73 -19.98 12.46
N LEU A 21 4.20 -19.42 13.57
CA LEU A 21 5.63 -19.18 13.80
C LEU A 21 6.48 -20.47 13.66
N SER A 22 5.93 -21.63 14.04
CA SER A 22 6.60 -22.92 13.88
C SER A 22 6.88 -23.27 12.41
N TYR A 23 5.98 -22.96 11.49
CA TYR A 23 6.19 -23.19 10.05
C TYR A 23 7.28 -22.29 9.48
N ILE A 24 7.33 -21.04 9.94
CA ILE A 24 8.39 -20.08 9.58
C ILE A 24 9.75 -20.58 10.09
N ILE A 25 9.83 -21.03 11.34
CA ILE A 25 11.06 -21.59 11.93
C ILE A 25 11.51 -22.83 11.16
N SER A 26 10.61 -23.75 10.82
CA SER A 26 10.94 -24.95 10.02
C SER A 26 11.48 -24.59 8.63
N ALA A 27 10.86 -23.61 7.95
CA ALA A 27 11.35 -23.12 6.66
C ALA A 27 12.75 -22.50 6.77
N PHE A 28 13.02 -21.70 7.81
CA PHE A 28 14.32 -21.09 8.01
C PHE A 28 15.40 -22.13 8.37
N ASN A 29 15.06 -23.14 9.17
CA ASN A 29 15.96 -24.28 9.40
C ASN A 29 16.30 -25.01 8.10
N TYR A 30 15.31 -25.24 7.22
CA TYR A 30 15.55 -25.85 5.92
C TYR A 30 16.51 -25.01 5.06
N ILE A 31 16.33 -23.68 5.01
CA ILE A 31 17.25 -22.77 4.32
C ILE A 31 18.66 -22.90 4.87
N TYR A 32 18.81 -22.89 6.19
CA TYR A 32 20.12 -23.02 6.83
C TYR A 32 20.79 -24.36 6.51
N MET A 33 20.05 -25.47 6.57
CA MET A 33 20.55 -26.79 6.17
C MET A 33 20.97 -26.84 4.70
N ALA A 34 20.19 -26.24 3.80
CA ALA A 34 20.55 -26.15 2.39
C ALA A 34 21.87 -25.39 2.20
N GLN A 35 22.10 -24.29 2.93
CA GLN A 35 23.38 -23.58 2.91
C GLN A 35 24.54 -24.46 3.43
N GLN A 36 24.32 -25.28 4.46
CA GLN A 36 25.35 -26.22 4.95
C GLN A 36 25.70 -27.30 3.92
N LEU A 37 24.76 -27.65 3.05
CA LEU A 37 24.96 -28.58 1.93
C LEU A 37 25.52 -27.88 0.66
N GLY A 38 25.94 -26.62 0.76
CA GLY A 38 26.57 -25.88 -0.33
C GLY A 38 25.59 -25.17 -1.28
N VAL A 39 24.29 -25.11 -0.97
CA VAL A 39 23.34 -24.33 -1.76
C VAL A 39 23.56 -22.83 -1.51
N ASN A 40 23.90 -22.09 -2.57
CA ASN A 40 24.07 -20.64 -2.50
C ASN A 40 22.71 -19.92 -2.40
N ILE A 41 22.28 -19.62 -1.17
CA ILE A 41 21.08 -18.82 -0.90
C ILE A 41 21.48 -17.36 -0.76
N THR A 42 21.10 -16.53 -1.75
CA THR A 42 21.45 -15.11 -1.77
C THR A 42 20.38 -14.21 -1.15
N ALA A 43 19.09 -14.55 -1.31
CA ALA A 43 17.97 -13.77 -0.81
C ALA A 43 16.87 -14.68 -0.26
N VAL A 44 16.21 -14.23 0.80
CA VAL A 44 15.01 -14.86 1.37
C VAL A 44 13.90 -13.82 1.34
N ASN A 45 12.89 -14.04 0.52
CA ASN A 45 11.76 -13.12 0.40
C ASN A 45 10.71 -13.40 1.49
N CYS A 46 10.43 -12.39 2.30
CA CYS A 46 9.46 -12.40 3.38
C CYS A 46 8.37 -11.36 3.11
N SER A 47 7.51 -11.63 2.12
CA SER A 47 6.30 -10.84 1.83
C SER A 47 5.20 -11.02 2.89
N TRP A 48 5.58 -10.97 4.17
CA TRP A 48 4.77 -11.20 5.35
C TRP A 48 5.33 -10.45 6.56
N GLY A 49 4.51 -10.28 7.59
CA GLY A 49 4.84 -9.60 8.84
C GLY A 49 3.67 -9.65 9.81
N GLY A 50 3.68 -8.84 10.88
CA GLY A 50 2.48 -8.64 11.71
C GLY A 50 2.47 -9.36 13.07
N SER A 51 3.30 -10.38 13.26
CA SER A 51 3.51 -11.04 14.57
C SER A 51 4.84 -10.61 15.21
N PRO A 52 4.96 -10.60 16.55
CA PRO A 52 6.24 -10.33 17.22
C PRO A 52 7.33 -11.32 16.77
N SER A 53 8.54 -10.83 16.58
CA SER A 53 9.72 -11.68 16.36
C SER A 53 10.08 -12.43 17.64
N SER A 54 10.52 -13.68 17.49
CA SER A 54 11.13 -14.45 18.58
C SER A 54 12.65 -14.38 18.53
N SER A 55 13.31 -14.63 19.67
CA SER A 55 14.78 -14.76 19.72
C SER A 55 15.28 -15.87 18.79
N THR A 56 14.54 -16.98 18.66
CA THR A 56 14.83 -18.06 17.72
C THR A 56 14.79 -17.58 16.27
N LEU A 57 13.76 -16.81 15.90
CA LEU A 57 13.64 -16.24 14.55
C LEU A 57 14.83 -15.33 14.24
N GLN A 58 15.17 -14.44 15.16
CA GLN A 58 16.30 -13.53 15.02
C GLN A 58 17.63 -14.27 14.90
N ALA A 59 17.85 -15.31 15.70
CA ALA A 59 19.04 -16.15 15.64
C ALA A 59 19.16 -16.85 14.27
N LEU A 60 18.07 -17.38 13.72
CA LEU A 60 18.07 -18.01 12.40
C LEU A 60 18.35 -17.02 11.28
N VAL A 61 17.69 -15.85 11.30
CA VAL A 61 17.97 -14.77 10.35
C VAL A 61 19.44 -14.40 10.35
N ASN A 62 20.06 -14.27 11.54
CA ASN A 62 21.48 -13.96 11.66
C ASN A 62 22.39 -15.09 11.16
N LYS A 63 22.09 -16.36 11.47
CA LYS A 63 22.87 -17.52 11.00
C LYS A 63 22.84 -17.64 9.48
N ILE A 64 21.64 -17.58 8.89
CA ILE A 64 21.42 -17.67 7.45
C ILE A 64 22.05 -16.47 6.73
N GLY A 65 21.94 -15.29 7.34
CA GLY A 65 22.54 -14.07 6.82
C GLY A 65 24.07 -14.09 6.84
N SER A 66 24.68 -14.57 7.93
CA SER A 66 26.14 -14.75 8.00
C SER A 66 26.67 -15.75 6.98
N ALA A 67 25.83 -16.69 6.53
CA ALA A 67 26.14 -17.62 5.45
C ALA A 67 25.87 -17.08 4.04
N GLY A 68 25.61 -15.77 3.90
CA GLY A 68 25.60 -15.06 2.61
C GLY A 68 24.23 -14.57 2.12
N ALA A 69 23.15 -14.83 2.84
CA ALA A 69 21.80 -14.42 2.45
C ALA A 69 21.39 -13.03 2.98
N LEU A 70 20.44 -12.40 2.30
CA LEU A 70 19.69 -11.24 2.83
C LEU A 70 18.21 -11.56 2.93
N PHE A 71 17.60 -11.19 4.05
CA PHE A 71 16.15 -11.30 4.24
C PHE A 71 15.47 -10.01 3.80
N VAL A 72 14.46 -10.14 2.95
CA VAL A 72 13.72 -9.00 2.41
C VAL A 72 12.30 -9.03 2.93
N PHE A 73 11.97 -8.11 3.83
CA PHE A 73 10.65 -8.02 4.44
C PHE A 73 9.81 -6.93 3.79
N ALA A 74 8.54 -7.24 3.53
CA ALA A 74 7.53 -6.23 3.22
C ALA A 74 7.30 -5.33 4.44
N SER A 75 7.15 -4.01 4.24
CA SER A 75 6.97 -3.07 5.35
C SER A 75 5.56 -3.13 5.97
N GLY A 76 4.53 -3.55 5.24
CA GLY A 76 3.14 -3.54 5.69
C GLY A 76 2.26 -2.57 4.91
N ASN A 77 0.94 -2.74 5.01
CA ASN A 77 -0.04 -2.08 4.13
C ASN A 77 -1.06 -1.20 4.89
N ASP A 78 -0.70 -0.68 6.07
CA ASP A 78 -1.60 0.11 6.93
C ASP A 78 -1.43 1.64 6.75
N GLY A 79 -0.45 2.06 5.95
CA GLY A 79 -0.14 3.47 5.69
C GLY A 79 0.41 4.18 6.94
N ILE A 80 1.05 3.45 7.85
CA ILE A 80 1.52 3.99 9.13
C ILE A 80 3.02 4.27 9.16
N ASP A 81 3.40 5.27 9.97
CA ASP A 81 4.78 5.65 10.24
C ASP A 81 5.33 4.84 11.43
N HIS A 82 6.18 3.86 11.16
CA HIS A 82 6.84 2.99 12.15
C HIS A 82 7.97 3.69 12.94
N ASP A 83 8.27 4.96 12.66
CA ASP A 83 9.14 5.78 13.52
C ASP A 83 8.36 6.49 14.66
N ASP A 84 7.05 6.76 14.51
CA ASP A 84 6.21 7.48 15.52
C ASP A 84 5.39 6.52 16.42
N VAL A 85 5.36 5.22 16.12
CA VAL A 85 4.65 4.21 16.93
C VAL A 85 5.58 3.41 17.84
N MET A 86 5.15 3.21 19.09
CA MET A 86 5.70 2.18 19.98
C MET A 86 5.12 0.81 19.62
N GLN A 87 5.20 0.42 18.35
CA GLN A 87 4.92 -0.94 17.87
C GLN A 87 6.23 -1.70 17.69
N GLN A 88 7.09 -1.66 18.71
CA GLN A 88 8.42 -2.30 18.67
C GLN A 88 8.37 -3.82 18.84
N ASN A 89 7.19 -4.45 18.74
CA ASN A 89 7.00 -5.90 18.91
C ASN A 89 6.20 -6.46 17.73
N VAL A 90 6.56 -6.07 16.51
CA VAL A 90 6.01 -6.67 15.29
C VAL A 90 7.11 -6.80 14.24
N CYS A 91 7.19 -7.99 13.64
CA CYS A 91 8.10 -8.26 12.54
C CYS A 91 7.68 -7.45 11.28
N PRO A 92 8.61 -6.81 10.57
CA PRO A 92 10.08 -6.86 10.75
C PRO A 92 10.66 -5.79 11.69
N TYR A 93 9.84 -4.90 12.27
CA TYR A 93 10.28 -3.72 13.03
C TYR A 93 10.92 -4.04 14.39
N ASP A 94 10.71 -5.25 14.91
CA ASP A 94 11.33 -5.77 16.12
C ASP A 94 12.45 -6.80 15.83
N LEU A 95 12.75 -7.04 14.55
CA LEU A 95 13.80 -7.94 14.10
C LEU A 95 15.12 -7.18 13.91
N TYR A 96 15.93 -7.11 14.97
CA TYR A 96 17.23 -6.43 14.89
C TYR A 96 18.29 -7.32 14.23
N SER A 97 18.40 -7.25 12.90
CA SER A 97 19.42 -7.99 12.14
C SER A 97 20.06 -7.10 11.07
N PRO A 98 21.39 -7.11 10.90
CA PRO A 98 22.05 -6.41 9.80
C PRO A 98 21.82 -7.09 8.45
N TYR A 99 21.23 -8.30 8.43
CA TYR A 99 20.89 -9.05 7.22
C TYR A 99 19.45 -8.85 6.76
N ALA A 100 18.67 -8.05 7.48
CA ALA A 100 17.31 -7.70 7.10
C ALA A 100 17.27 -6.41 6.26
N VAL A 101 16.38 -6.40 5.27
CA VAL A 101 16.02 -5.26 4.42
C VAL A 101 14.51 -5.10 4.47
N VAL A 102 14.02 -3.94 4.92
CA VAL A 102 12.59 -3.63 4.98
C VAL A 102 12.19 -2.74 3.81
N VAL A 103 11.19 -3.17 3.05
CA VAL A 103 10.85 -2.60 1.74
C VAL A 103 9.45 -2.00 1.73
N GLY A 104 9.38 -0.70 1.42
CA GLY A 104 8.13 0.01 1.13
C GLY A 104 7.70 -0.11 -0.33
N ALA A 105 6.41 0.14 -0.60
CA ALA A 105 5.83 0.10 -1.95
C ALA A 105 5.72 1.51 -2.54
N SER A 106 6.26 1.69 -3.75
CA SER A 106 6.09 2.91 -4.54
C SER A 106 5.03 2.77 -5.62
N THR A 107 4.55 3.91 -6.08
CA THR A 107 3.71 4.08 -7.27
C THR A 107 4.59 4.19 -8.53
N THR A 108 3.95 4.22 -9.71
CA THR A 108 4.56 4.51 -11.01
C THR A 108 5.13 5.93 -11.10
N SER A 109 4.62 6.88 -10.29
CA SER A 109 5.12 8.26 -10.21
C SER A 109 6.22 8.47 -9.15
N ASP A 110 6.85 7.39 -8.70
CA ASP A 110 7.94 7.41 -7.71
C ASP A 110 7.59 8.04 -6.35
N THR A 111 6.33 7.94 -5.97
CA THR A 111 5.82 8.35 -4.66
C THR A 111 5.52 7.14 -3.80
N LYS A 112 5.42 7.33 -2.49
CA LYS A 112 4.96 6.28 -1.58
C LYS A 112 3.52 5.90 -1.93
N ALA A 113 3.23 4.61 -2.13
CA ALA A 113 1.85 4.14 -2.25
C ALA A 113 1.08 4.41 -0.94
N ASN A 114 -0.18 4.82 -1.05
CA ASN A 114 -0.96 5.27 0.11
C ASN A 114 -1.01 4.23 1.24
N PHE A 115 -1.19 2.95 0.87
CA PHE A 115 -1.19 1.82 1.81
C PHE A 115 0.19 1.50 2.40
N SER A 116 1.30 1.87 1.77
CA SER A 116 2.62 1.43 2.24
C SER A 116 2.94 2.00 3.61
N ASP A 117 3.29 1.11 4.52
CA ASP A 117 3.97 1.45 5.78
C ASP A 117 5.34 2.03 5.49
N TYR A 118 5.78 2.93 6.37
CA TYR A 118 6.96 3.75 6.16
C TYR A 118 7.66 4.12 7.46
N GLY A 119 8.87 4.67 7.36
CA GLY A 119 9.59 5.26 8.47
C GLY A 119 11.03 5.59 8.07
N ARG A 120 11.47 6.81 8.40
CA ARG A 120 12.80 7.34 8.06
C ARG A 120 13.93 6.48 8.64
N SER A 121 13.70 5.78 9.74
CA SER A 121 14.68 4.91 10.39
C SER A 121 14.36 3.43 10.36
N THR A 122 13.14 3.04 9.98
CA THR A 122 12.63 1.67 10.09
C THR A 122 12.42 0.99 8.74
N VAL A 123 12.18 1.75 7.66
CA VAL A 123 12.11 1.22 6.28
C VAL A 123 13.38 1.58 5.52
N ASP A 124 14.01 0.62 4.87
CA ASP A 124 15.31 0.80 4.21
C ASP A 124 15.18 1.54 2.88
N LEU A 125 14.37 1.02 1.96
CA LEU A 125 14.11 1.61 0.64
C LEU A 125 12.70 1.30 0.14
N PHE A 126 12.33 1.91 -0.97
CA PHE A 126 11.09 1.63 -1.68
C PHE A 126 11.36 0.87 -2.98
N ALA A 127 10.40 0.08 -3.43
CA ALA A 127 10.40 -0.54 -4.76
C ALA A 127 8.97 -0.54 -5.33
N PRO A 128 8.79 -0.71 -6.66
CA PRO A 128 7.47 -0.79 -7.27
C PRO A 128 6.60 -1.82 -6.56
N GLY A 129 5.45 -1.38 -6.05
CA GLY A 129 4.54 -2.25 -5.30
C GLY A 129 3.06 -1.93 -5.48
N GLN A 130 2.71 -0.93 -6.29
CA GLN A 130 1.34 -0.65 -6.70
C GLN A 130 1.16 -1.07 -8.16
N LYS A 131 0.04 -1.74 -8.46
CA LYS A 131 -0.32 -2.21 -9.80
C LYS A 131 0.77 -3.07 -10.46
N ILE A 132 1.25 -4.09 -9.75
CA ILE A 132 2.29 -5.01 -10.24
C ILE A 132 1.64 -6.21 -10.92
N VAL A 133 1.87 -6.34 -12.22
CA VAL A 133 1.50 -7.53 -13.00
C VAL A 133 2.36 -8.70 -12.57
N SER A 134 1.72 -9.79 -12.15
CA SER A 134 2.39 -11.01 -11.67
C SER A 134 1.62 -12.26 -12.05
N SER A 135 2.30 -13.41 -11.98
CA SER A 135 1.70 -14.71 -12.26
C SER A 135 0.70 -15.13 -11.18
N VAL A 136 -0.38 -15.77 -11.58
CA VAL A 136 -1.39 -16.39 -10.72
C VAL A 136 -1.56 -17.87 -11.07
N ALA A 137 -2.23 -18.65 -10.20
CA ALA A 137 -2.42 -20.08 -10.46
C ALA A 137 -3.56 -20.36 -11.47
N ALA A 138 -4.58 -19.50 -11.48
CA ALA A 138 -5.79 -19.64 -12.26
C ALA A 138 -5.74 -18.82 -13.55
N ASP A 139 -6.45 -19.31 -14.58
CA ASP A 139 -6.67 -18.55 -15.82
C ASP A 139 -7.44 -17.26 -15.49
N THR A 140 -6.93 -16.13 -15.99
CA THR A 140 -7.46 -14.79 -15.73
C THR A 140 -7.74 -14.10 -17.05
N PHE A 141 -8.99 -13.68 -17.26
CA PHE A 141 -9.37 -12.96 -18.46
C PHE A 141 -9.03 -11.48 -18.31
N PHE A 142 -7.79 -11.10 -18.65
CA PHE A 142 -7.29 -9.72 -18.58
C PHE A 142 -6.71 -9.25 -19.93
N PRO A 143 -7.57 -8.94 -20.93
CA PRO A 143 -7.13 -8.65 -22.30
C PRO A 143 -6.19 -7.45 -22.42
N ALA A 144 -6.33 -6.43 -21.56
CA ALA A 144 -5.50 -5.22 -21.59
C ALA A 144 -4.00 -5.51 -21.44
N LEU A 145 -3.62 -6.66 -20.86
CA LEU A 145 -2.22 -7.07 -20.74
C LEU A 145 -1.66 -7.73 -22.01
N TYR A 146 -2.50 -8.02 -23.01
CA TYR A 146 -2.08 -8.71 -24.23
C TYR A 146 -1.81 -7.77 -25.39
N SER A 147 -1.06 -8.27 -26.38
CA SER A 147 -0.93 -7.61 -27.67
C SER A 147 -2.28 -7.45 -28.36
N SER A 148 -2.41 -6.43 -29.22
CA SER A 148 -3.65 -6.18 -29.97
C SER A 148 -4.10 -7.37 -30.82
N GLN A 149 -3.15 -8.19 -31.32
CA GLN A 149 -3.47 -9.42 -32.04
C GLN A 149 -4.16 -10.43 -31.12
N LYS A 150 -3.56 -10.71 -29.95
CA LYS A 150 -4.11 -11.68 -29.01
C LYS A 150 -5.44 -11.20 -28.42
N GLN A 151 -5.61 -9.89 -28.20
CA GLN A 151 -6.91 -9.32 -27.82
C GLN A 151 -7.98 -9.67 -28.87
N LYS A 152 -7.75 -9.36 -30.16
CA LYS A 152 -8.68 -9.70 -31.25
C LYS A 152 -9.05 -11.19 -31.33
N GLU A 153 -8.10 -12.08 -31.02
CA GLU A 153 -8.33 -13.53 -31.00
C GLU A 153 -9.30 -13.95 -29.89
N ILE A 154 -9.24 -13.31 -28.72
CA ILE A 154 -9.98 -13.76 -27.53
C ILE A 154 -11.20 -12.91 -27.17
N THR A 155 -11.36 -11.73 -27.77
CA THR A 155 -12.46 -10.79 -27.47
C THR A 155 -13.41 -10.60 -28.64
N THR A 156 -14.70 -10.48 -28.35
CA THR A 156 -15.68 -9.90 -29.29
C THR A 156 -15.70 -8.39 -29.21
N TYR A 157 -15.38 -7.82 -28.05
CA TYR A 157 -15.45 -6.38 -27.80
C TYR A 157 -14.36 -5.94 -26.84
N THR A 158 -13.80 -4.75 -27.08
CA THR A 158 -12.85 -4.05 -26.21
C THR A 158 -13.09 -2.54 -26.29
N ASN A 159 -12.99 -1.84 -25.17
CA ASN A 159 -13.01 -0.39 -25.11
C ASN A 159 -12.21 0.09 -23.88
N ASN A 160 -11.28 1.02 -24.11
CA ASN A 160 -10.41 1.56 -23.06
C ASN A 160 -11.05 2.71 -22.27
N CYS A 161 -12.27 3.14 -22.62
CA CYS A 161 -12.96 4.24 -21.95
C CYS A 161 -12.22 5.59 -21.97
N ASP A 162 -11.37 5.82 -22.98
CA ASP A 162 -10.54 7.02 -23.14
C ASP A 162 -11.29 8.26 -23.64
N ALA A 163 -12.54 8.10 -24.08
CA ALA A 163 -13.37 9.16 -24.64
C ALA A 163 -14.70 9.27 -23.89
N ASP A 164 -15.35 10.44 -23.99
CA ASP A 164 -16.69 10.70 -23.43
C ASP A 164 -17.80 10.09 -24.29
N ASP A 165 -17.62 8.82 -24.63
CA ASP A 165 -18.60 8.01 -25.31
C ASP A 165 -19.42 7.36 -24.21
N ALA A 166 -20.71 7.70 -24.09
CA ALA A 166 -21.62 7.20 -23.06
C ALA A 166 -21.79 5.66 -23.11
N LEU A 167 -20.73 4.95 -22.72
CA LEU A 167 -20.47 3.54 -22.96
C LEU A 167 -21.29 2.67 -22.01
N LEU A 168 -21.41 3.13 -20.76
CA LEU A 168 -22.19 2.48 -19.73
C LEU A 168 -23.55 3.19 -19.59
N VAL A 169 -24.59 2.38 -19.60
CA VAL A 169 -25.98 2.77 -19.51
C VAL A 169 -26.51 2.39 -18.12
N THR A 170 -27.27 3.29 -17.49
CA THR A 170 -27.84 3.07 -16.16
C THR A 170 -29.08 2.18 -16.21
N SER A 171 -29.44 1.56 -15.08
CA SER A 171 -30.74 0.87 -14.93
C SER A 171 -31.92 1.75 -15.35
N GLU A 172 -31.92 3.03 -14.98
CA GLU A 172 -33.02 3.97 -15.26
C GLU A 172 -33.24 4.17 -16.77
N TYR A 173 -32.15 4.28 -17.55
CA TYR A 173 -32.23 4.45 -18.99
C TYR A 173 -32.97 3.30 -19.68
N ILE A 174 -32.81 2.06 -19.20
CA ILE A 174 -33.50 0.88 -19.74
C ILE A 174 -34.82 0.56 -19.01
N GLY A 175 -35.42 1.55 -18.34
CA GLY A 175 -36.71 1.39 -17.65
C GLY A 175 -36.65 0.52 -16.39
N LYS A 176 -35.47 0.25 -15.85
CA LYS A 176 -35.27 -0.48 -14.59
C LYS A 176 -34.98 0.48 -13.45
N ARG A 177 -34.96 -0.03 -12.22
CA ARG A 177 -34.56 0.74 -11.04
C ARG A 177 -33.62 -0.07 -10.18
N ASP A 178 -32.60 0.63 -9.72
CA ASP A 178 -31.67 0.15 -8.70
C ASP A 178 -32.27 0.40 -7.31
N THR A 179 -32.02 -0.52 -6.38
CA THR A 179 -32.52 -0.37 -5.02
C THR A 179 -31.57 0.51 -4.22
N GLN A 180 -32.10 1.59 -3.63
CA GLN A 180 -31.37 2.44 -2.68
C GLN A 180 -30.12 3.13 -3.25
N ILE A 181 -30.12 3.38 -4.56
CA ILE A 181 -29.14 4.22 -5.27
C ILE A 181 -29.92 5.27 -6.07
N TYR A 182 -29.41 6.50 -6.05
CA TYR A 182 -30.02 7.67 -6.67
C TYR A 182 -28.96 8.49 -7.40
N ASP A 183 -29.41 9.42 -8.25
CA ASP A 183 -28.56 10.39 -8.96
C ASP A 183 -27.38 9.74 -9.69
N VAL A 184 -27.62 8.61 -10.37
CA VAL A 184 -26.58 7.90 -11.10
C VAL A 184 -26.28 8.65 -12.40
N SER A 185 -25.04 9.07 -12.58
CA SER A 185 -24.55 9.66 -13.82
C SER A 185 -23.26 8.99 -14.28
N VAL A 186 -23.06 8.99 -15.60
CA VAL A 186 -21.84 8.49 -16.25
C VAL A 186 -21.19 9.67 -16.96
N SER A 187 -19.86 9.80 -16.83
CA SER A 187 -19.07 10.90 -17.38
C SER A 187 -17.64 10.42 -17.64
N HIS A 188 -16.87 11.15 -18.45
CA HIS A 188 -15.43 10.89 -18.60
C HIS A 188 -14.59 11.38 -17.41
N SER A 189 -13.49 10.68 -17.10
CA SER A 189 -12.47 11.09 -16.13
C SER A 189 -11.07 10.87 -16.70
N SER A 190 -10.14 11.76 -16.34
CA SER A 190 -8.71 11.62 -16.66
C SER A 190 -7.96 10.63 -15.76
N PHE A 191 -8.64 9.88 -14.90
CA PHE A 191 -8.01 8.79 -14.16
C PHE A 191 -8.03 7.54 -15.02
N ASP A 192 -6.93 6.79 -14.99
CA ASP A 192 -6.68 5.62 -15.84
C ASP A 192 -6.08 4.50 -14.99
N TYR A 193 -6.37 3.26 -15.36
CA TYR A 193 -5.91 2.09 -14.62
C TYR A 193 -4.39 1.91 -14.68
N PHE A 194 -3.74 2.20 -15.79
CA PHE A 194 -2.29 2.08 -15.96
C PHE A 194 -1.53 3.39 -15.72
N ASP A 195 -2.24 4.46 -15.35
CA ASP A 195 -1.73 5.82 -15.19
C ASP A 195 -1.07 6.35 -16.49
N GLN A 196 -1.63 5.99 -17.65
CA GLN A 196 -1.14 6.41 -18.97
C GLN A 196 -1.42 7.89 -19.23
N THR A 197 -0.50 8.57 -19.91
CA THR A 197 -0.66 10.00 -20.21
C THR A 197 -1.63 10.19 -21.37
N GLY A 198 -2.68 10.99 -21.16
CA GLY A 198 -3.67 11.30 -22.19
C GLY A 198 -4.78 10.26 -22.37
N SER A 199 -4.82 9.25 -21.50
CA SER A 199 -5.91 8.27 -21.41
C SER A 199 -6.88 8.62 -20.27
N GLY A 200 -7.96 7.84 -20.15
CA GLY A 200 -9.01 8.12 -19.18
C GLY A 200 -9.81 6.90 -18.76
N SER A 201 -10.98 7.16 -18.20
CA SER A 201 -11.92 6.13 -17.76
C SER A 201 -13.35 6.65 -17.74
N ALA A 202 -14.30 5.71 -17.76
CA ALA A 202 -15.70 6.00 -17.53
C ALA A 202 -15.94 6.15 -16.01
N LYS A 203 -16.29 7.35 -15.57
CA LYS A 203 -16.64 7.65 -14.19
C LYS A 203 -18.14 7.55 -13.98
N VAL A 204 -18.53 6.76 -12.99
CA VAL A 204 -19.92 6.64 -12.53
C VAL A 204 -20.07 7.29 -11.18
N SER A 205 -20.86 8.36 -11.13
CA SER A 205 -21.19 9.08 -9.91
C SER A 205 -22.58 8.69 -9.44
N PHE A 206 -22.77 8.47 -8.13
CA PHE A 206 -24.08 8.14 -7.56
C PHE A 206 -24.18 8.49 -6.07
N GLN A 207 -25.42 8.49 -5.56
CA GLN A 207 -25.72 8.59 -4.15
C GLN A 207 -26.35 7.30 -3.62
N ALA A 208 -25.70 6.65 -2.67
CA ALA A 208 -26.26 5.49 -1.98
C ALA A 208 -27.03 5.92 -0.73
N SER A 209 -28.15 5.25 -0.47
CA SER A 209 -28.92 5.47 0.76
C SER A 209 -28.11 5.09 2.01
N SER A 210 -28.37 5.77 3.12
CA SER A 210 -27.72 5.48 4.41
C SER A 210 -28.26 4.23 5.12
N HIS A 211 -29.30 3.57 4.58
CA HIS A 211 -30.01 2.47 5.23
C HIS A 211 -30.40 1.36 4.26
N GLY A 212 -29.69 0.23 4.32
CA GLY A 212 -30.08 -1.03 3.65
C GLY A 212 -29.04 -1.54 2.65
N ARG A 213 -29.48 -2.51 1.84
CA ARG A 213 -28.66 -3.15 0.79
C ARG A 213 -28.95 -2.40 -0.51
N SER A 214 -27.91 -1.79 -1.07
CA SER A 214 -27.92 -1.10 -2.35
C SER A 214 -27.48 -2.03 -3.48
N ALA A 215 -28.00 -1.82 -4.68
CA ALA A 215 -27.58 -2.55 -5.87
C ALA A 215 -27.35 -1.57 -7.02
N LEU A 216 -26.13 -1.46 -7.55
CA LEU A 216 -25.81 -0.67 -8.75
C LEU A 216 -25.69 -1.62 -9.93
N HIS A 217 -26.52 -1.42 -10.95
CA HIS A 217 -26.39 -2.14 -12.21
C HIS A 217 -26.07 -1.18 -13.36
N LEU A 218 -25.03 -1.53 -14.11
CA LEU A 218 -24.68 -0.83 -15.34
C LEU A 218 -24.68 -1.82 -16.51
N TYR A 219 -25.09 -1.30 -17.65
CA TYR A 219 -25.29 -2.08 -18.85
C TYR A 219 -24.43 -1.52 -19.97
N LEU A 220 -24.03 -2.39 -20.89
CA LEU A 220 -23.41 -2.03 -22.14
C LEU A 220 -24.40 -2.29 -23.26
N ASP A 221 -24.55 -1.34 -24.19
CA ASP A 221 -25.27 -1.60 -25.43
C ASP A 221 -24.45 -2.58 -26.28
N VAL A 222 -25.06 -3.72 -26.57
CA VAL A 222 -24.47 -4.82 -27.32
C VAL A 222 -25.28 -5.15 -28.57
N THR A 223 -26.13 -4.23 -29.02
CA THR A 223 -27.05 -4.41 -30.15
C THR A 223 -26.32 -4.90 -31.39
N ASP A 224 -25.16 -4.31 -31.68
CA ASP A 224 -24.38 -4.57 -32.91
C ASP A 224 -23.30 -5.65 -32.73
N LEU A 225 -23.21 -6.28 -31.55
CA LEU A 225 -22.16 -7.28 -31.24
C LEU A 225 -22.56 -8.73 -31.55
N ASP A 226 -23.78 -8.95 -32.04
CA ASP A 226 -24.36 -10.26 -32.38
C ASP A 226 -24.11 -11.35 -31.31
N LEU A 227 -24.30 -10.99 -30.04
CA LEU A 227 -24.09 -11.92 -28.93
C LEU A 227 -25.26 -12.92 -28.86
N SER A 228 -24.95 -14.21 -28.98
CA SER A 228 -25.89 -15.31 -28.76
C SER A 228 -26.37 -15.39 -27.31
N SER A 229 -27.68 -15.63 -27.11
CA SER A 229 -28.31 -15.87 -25.80
C SER A 229 -27.92 -17.20 -25.15
N ASP A 230 -27.49 -18.18 -25.95
CA ASP A 230 -27.22 -19.56 -25.51
C ASP A 230 -25.75 -19.81 -25.20
N ALA A 231 -24.89 -18.80 -25.38
CA ALA A 231 -23.47 -18.86 -25.09
C ALA A 231 -23.12 -18.28 -23.72
N SER A 232 -21.93 -18.62 -23.21
CA SER A 232 -21.30 -17.91 -22.09
C SER A 232 -20.19 -16.98 -22.59
N TYR A 233 -19.95 -15.90 -21.84
CA TYR A 233 -18.90 -14.91 -22.08
C TYR A 233 -18.18 -14.60 -20.77
N TYR A 234 -16.92 -14.18 -20.84
CA TYR A 234 -16.27 -13.45 -19.76
C TYR A 234 -16.35 -11.96 -20.05
N LEU A 235 -16.76 -11.21 -19.03
CA LEU A 235 -16.65 -9.75 -18.99
C LEU A 235 -15.46 -9.39 -18.14
N ALA A 236 -14.66 -8.43 -18.61
CA ALA A 236 -13.57 -7.85 -17.85
C ALA A 236 -13.65 -6.33 -17.86
N TYR A 237 -13.19 -5.73 -16.77
CA TYR A 237 -12.95 -4.30 -16.63
C TYR A 237 -12.03 -4.04 -15.45
N ASP A 238 -11.36 -2.91 -15.50
CA ASP A 238 -10.61 -2.37 -14.39
C ASP A 238 -11.50 -1.41 -13.59
N LEU A 239 -11.63 -1.67 -12.29
CA LEU A 239 -12.50 -0.94 -11.38
C LEU A 239 -11.69 -0.05 -10.45
N GLY A 240 -11.93 1.26 -10.55
CA GLY A 240 -11.44 2.26 -9.62
C GLY A 240 -12.50 2.61 -8.58
N VAL A 241 -12.13 2.59 -7.31
CA VAL A 241 -13.01 2.93 -6.17
C VAL A 241 -12.44 4.11 -5.41
N GLU A 242 -13.18 5.22 -5.35
CA GLU A 242 -12.75 6.43 -4.63
C GLU A 242 -13.28 6.47 -3.20
N LYS A 243 -12.36 6.53 -2.23
CA LYS A 243 -12.63 6.56 -0.79
C LYS A 243 -11.90 7.72 -0.13
N GLY A 244 -12.64 8.81 0.16
CA GLY A 244 -12.02 10.03 0.68
C GLY A 244 -11.01 10.57 -0.34
N ASP A 245 -9.77 10.83 0.09
CA ASP A 245 -8.71 11.34 -0.80
C ASP A 245 -7.92 10.23 -1.52
N SER A 246 -8.44 9.00 -1.58
CA SER A 246 -7.75 7.85 -2.16
C SER A 246 -8.56 7.17 -3.24
N LEU A 247 -7.91 6.84 -4.35
CA LEU A 247 -8.44 6.02 -5.43
C LEU A 247 -7.66 4.70 -5.46
N SER A 248 -8.36 3.57 -5.38
CA SER A 248 -7.78 2.23 -5.50
C SER A 248 -8.33 1.54 -6.72
N TRP A 249 -7.45 0.87 -7.47
CA TRP A 249 -7.80 0.17 -8.69
C TRP A 249 -7.61 -1.34 -8.53
N GLU A 250 -8.52 -2.12 -9.11
CA GLU A 250 -8.43 -3.57 -9.20
C GLU A 250 -8.96 -4.08 -10.54
N HIS A 251 -8.37 -5.16 -11.04
CA HIS A 251 -8.90 -5.83 -12.22
C HIS A 251 -10.03 -6.78 -11.82
N THR A 252 -11.16 -6.71 -12.52
CA THR A 252 -12.32 -7.57 -12.31
C THR A 252 -12.65 -8.31 -13.60
N PHE A 253 -12.96 -9.60 -13.46
CA PHE A 253 -13.60 -10.36 -14.53
C PHE A 253 -14.61 -11.35 -13.97
N LEU A 254 -15.65 -11.65 -14.74
CA LEU A 254 -16.73 -12.54 -14.34
C LEU A 254 -17.38 -13.22 -15.55
N LYS A 255 -17.88 -14.43 -15.33
CA LYS A 255 -18.61 -15.18 -16.35
C LYS A 255 -20.07 -14.73 -16.39
N ARG A 256 -20.60 -14.47 -17.58
CA ARG A 256 -22.01 -14.18 -17.86
C ARG A 256 -22.55 -15.16 -18.89
N ASN A 257 -23.83 -15.50 -18.75
CA ASN A 257 -24.56 -16.21 -19.80
C ASN A 257 -25.26 -15.19 -20.70
N GLY A 258 -25.37 -15.48 -21.99
CA GLY A 258 -26.06 -14.64 -22.97
C GLY A 258 -27.52 -14.39 -22.61
N SER A 259 -28.14 -15.26 -21.82
CA SER A 259 -29.45 -15.04 -21.21
C SER A 259 -29.54 -13.83 -20.27
N SER A 260 -28.39 -13.20 -19.93
CA SER A 260 -28.33 -11.94 -19.18
C SER A 260 -28.53 -10.71 -20.06
N ILE A 261 -28.66 -10.88 -21.39
CA ILE A 261 -28.94 -9.80 -22.33
C ILE A 261 -30.42 -9.44 -22.24
N ILE A 262 -30.71 -8.15 -22.05
CA ILE A 262 -32.05 -7.60 -21.99
C ILE A 262 -32.34 -6.83 -23.26
N THR A 263 -33.56 -6.97 -23.79
CA THR A 263 -34.03 -6.13 -24.89
C THR A 263 -34.88 -4.99 -24.33
N TYR A 264 -34.58 -3.75 -24.73
CA TYR A 264 -35.37 -2.57 -24.38
C TYR A 264 -35.41 -1.62 -25.57
N ASN A 265 -36.61 -1.21 -25.99
CA ASN A 265 -36.84 -0.37 -27.18
C ASN A 265 -36.10 -0.86 -28.44
N GLY A 266 -36.10 -2.17 -28.69
CA GLY A 266 -35.45 -2.78 -29.86
C GLY A 266 -33.91 -2.89 -29.77
N ARG A 267 -33.29 -2.40 -28.69
CA ARG A 267 -31.83 -2.49 -28.45
C ARG A 267 -31.52 -3.56 -27.42
N LYS A 268 -30.34 -4.18 -27.52
CA LYS A 268 -29.86 -5.24 -26.63
C LYS A 268 -28.83 -4.69 -25.65
N TYR A 269 -28.99 -5.01 -24.37
CA TYR A 269 -28.14 -4.52 -23.29
C TYR A 269 -27.62 -5.68 -22.43
N LEU A 270 -26.31 -5.76 -22.25
CA LEU A 270 -25.67 -6.73 -21.38
C LEU A 270 -25.34 -6.10 -20.03
N SER A 271 -25.71 -6.76 -18.93
CA SER A 271 -25.30 -6.32 -17.58
C SER A 271 -23.80 -6.56 -17.39
N VAL A 272 -23.03 -5.46 -17.29
CA VAL A 272 -21.58 -5.51 -17.10
C VAL A 272 -21.23 -5.39 -15.63
N VAL A 273 -21.84 -4.42 -14.95
CA VAL A 273 -21.58 -4.16 -13.53
C VAL A 273 -22.81 -4.57 -12.73
N ASN A 274 -22.58 -5.37 -11.69
CA ASN A 274 -23.58 -5.67 -10.68
C ASN A 274 -22.91 -5.61 -9.31
N LEU A 275 -23.04 -4.46 -8.64
CA LEU A 275 -22.50 -4.24 -7.31
C LEU A 275 -23.64 -4.28 -6.30
N GLU A 276 -23.70 -5.34 -5.49
CA GLU A 276 -24.67 -5.45 -4.41
C GLU A 276 -24.00 -5.35 -3.05
N GLY A 277 -24.59 -4.60 -2.13
CA GLY A 277 -24.12 -4.55 -0.75
C GLY A 277 -24.44 -3.24 -0.05
N THR A 278 -23.78 -2.98 1.07
CA THR A 278 -23.89 -1.67 1.75
C THR A 278 -22.91 -0.70 1.09
N LEU A 279 -23.36 0.03 0.07
CA LEU A 279 -22.57 1.03 -0.66
C LEU A 279 -22.47 2.36 0.11
N SER A 280 -22.28 2.32 1.43
CA SER A 280 -22.27 3.53 2.26
C SER A 280 -20.88 4.16 2.36
N SER A 281 -20.33 4.73 1.27
CA SER A 281 -19.16 5.65 1.32
C SER A 281 -18.63 6.13 -0.02
N TYR A 282 -19.01 5.51 -1.14
CA TYR A 282 -18.38 5.76 -2.44
C TYR A 282 -19.36 6.56 -3.31
N SER A 283 -18.97 7.76 -3.71
CA SER A 283 -19.78 8.59 -4.62
C SER A 283 -19.33 8.46 -6.07
N ASN A 284 -18.14 7.91 -6.31
CA ASN A 284 -17.54 7.77 -7.64
C ASN A 284 -16.90 6.39 -7.78
N LEU A 285 -17.18 5.74 -8.90
CA LEU A 285 -16.49 4.57 -9.41
C LEU A 285 -15.91 4.90 -10.78
N TYR A 286 -14.87 4.19 -11.18
CA TYR A 286 -14.18 4.40 -12.45
C TYR A 286 -14.04 3.04 -13.14
N PHE A 287 -14.31 3.00 -14.44
CA PHE A 287 -14.28 1.79 -15.25
C PHE A 287 -13.39 2.03 -16.46
N ASP A 288 -12.43 1.14 -16.63
CA ASP A 288 -11.42 1.18 -17.70
C ASP A 288 -11.27 -0.22 -18.32
N ASN A 289 -10.73 -0.30 -19.53
CA ASN A 289 -10.40 -1.54 -20.24
C ASN A 289 -11.53 -2.58 -20.27
N LEU A 290 -12.74 -2.13 -20.62
CA LEU A 290 -13.92 -2.96 -20.77
C LEU A 290 -13.73 -3.98 -21.90
N ALA A 291 -13.98 -5.26 -21.63
CA ALA A 291 -13.88 -6.30 -22.64
C ALA A 291 -14.94 -7.39 -22.49
N ILE A 292 -15.37 -7.94 -23.64
CA ILE A 292 -16.20 -9.14 -23.74
C ILE A 292 -15.41 -10.21 -24.49
N SER A 293 -15.29 -11.40 -23.92
CA SER A 293 -14.65 -12.54 -24.60
C SER A 293 -15.41 -12.96 -25.85
N LYS A 294 -14.78 -13.79 -26.70
CA LYS A 294 -15.51 -14.64 -27.65
C LYS A 294 -16.48 -15.58 -26.90
N ALA A 295 -17.50 -16.05 -27.61
CA ALA A 295 -18.50 -16.98 -27.08
C ALA A 295 -17.86 -18.30 -26.64
N ASN A 296 -18.36 -18.88 -25.55
CA ASN A 296 -17.94 -20.16 -24.97
C ASN A 296 -16.41 -20.30 -24.86
N PRO A 297 -15.74 -19.33 -24.20
CA PRO A 297 -14.29 -19.23 -24.26
C PRO A 297 -13.61 -20.39 -23.53
N ALA A 298 -12.57 -20.94 -24.15
CA ALA A 298 -11.66 -21.87 -23.49
C ALA A 298 -10.70 -21.08 -22.58
N THR A 299 -10.81 -21.24 -21.26
CA THR A 299 -10.03 -20.44 -20.29
C THR A 299 -8.53 -20.64 -20.41
N SER A 300 -8.07 -21.78 -20.95
CA SER A 300 -6.66 -22.05 -21.24
C SER A 300 -6.05 -21.11 -22.28
N THR A 301 -6.87 -20.40 -23.05
CA THR A 301 -6.42 -19.35 -23.99
C THR A 301 -6.13 -18.04 -23.30
N PHE A 302 -6.58 -17.89 -22.05
CA PHE A 302 -6.28 -16.77 -21.19
C PHE A 302 -4.90 -16.95 -20.56
N GLY A 303 -4.35 -15.85 -20.08
CA GLY A 303 -3.10 -15.81 -19.35
C GLY A 303 -3.33 -16.10 -17.88
N LYS A 304 -2.23 -16.46 -17.22
CA LYS A 304 -2.19 -16.65 -15.77
C LYS A 304 -1.51 -15.45 -15.12
N TYR A 305 -2.00 -14.27 -15.46
CA TYR A 305 -1.48 -13.00 -14.95
C TYR A 305 -2.60 -12.14 -14.39
N ASN A 306 -2.32 -11.48 -13.27
CA ASN A 306 -3.18 -10.46 -12.71
C ASN A 306 -2.32 -9.35 -12.09
N CYS A 307 -2.94 -8.24 -11.75
CA CYS A 307 -2.29 -7.06 -11.22
C CYS A 307 -2.61 -6.90 -9.73
N TYR A 308 -1.57 -6.74 -8.91
CA TYR A 308 -1.71 -6.66 -7.46
C TYR A 308 -0.96 -5.47 -6.87
N SER A 309 -1.49 -4.95 -5.77
CA SER A 309 -0.86 -3.88 -5.00
C SER A 309 -0.54 -4.35 -3.58
N GLY A 310 0.65 -4.02 -3.09
CA GLY A 310 1.10 -4.30 -1.74
C GLY A 310 2.62 -4.20 -1.60
N THR A 311 3.08 -3.96 -0.38
CA THR A 311 4.52 -4.11 -0.03
C THR A 311 5.02 -5.54 -0.27
N SER A 312 4.12 -6.53 -0.23
CA SER A 312 4.34 -7.90 -0.67
C SER A 312 4.74 -8.04 -2.14
N MET A 313 4.41 -7.06 -3.00
CA MET A 313 4.84 -7.01 -4.40
C MET A 313 6.17 -6.26 -4.56
N ALA A 314 6.49 -5.31 -3.67
CA ALA A 314 7.76 -4.60 -3.67
C ALA A 314 8.93 -5.46 -3.14
N ALA A 315 8.70 -6.27 -2.10
CA ALA A 315 9.71 -7.16 -1.52
C ALA A 315 10.37 -8.13 -2.54
N PRO A 316 9.62 -8.83 -3.42
CA PRO A 316 10.23 -9.72 -4.41
C PRO A 316 11.03 -8.95 -5.48
N VAL A 317 10.67 -7.69 -5.78
CA VAL A 317 11.50 -6.84 -6.67
C VAL A 317 12.88 -6.61 -6.06
N VAL A 318 12.94 -6.31 -4.77
CA VAL A 318 14.22 -6.14 -4.05
C VAL A 318 14.96 -7.47 -3.89
N SER A 319 14.25 -8.59 -3.69
CA SER A 319 14.87 -9.92 -3.67
C SER A 319 15.55 -10.25 -5.01
N GLY A 320 14.88 -9.95 -6.13
CA GLY A 320 15.45 -10.09 -7.47
C GLY A 320 16.68 -9.19 -7.67
N ALA A 321 16.62 -7.95 -7.18
CA ALA A 321 17.76 -7.04 -7.22
C ALA A 321 18.97 -7.57 -6.43
N ILE A 322 18.75 -8.14 -5.25
CA ILE A 322 19.81 -8.76 -4.46
C ILE A 322 20.48 -9.91 -5.22
N ALA A 323 19.69 -10.73 -5.95
CA ALA A 323 20.23 -11.79 -6.78
C ALA A 323 21.07 -11.24 -7.95
N VAL A 324 20.63 -10.17 -8.61
CA VAL A 324 21.42 -9.48 -9.66
C VAL A 324 22.73 -8.94 -9.08
N LEU A 325 22.69 -8.30 -7.91
CA LEU A 325 23.88 -7.78 -7.25
C LEU A 325 24.89 -8.88 -6.91
N ALA A 326 24.42 -10.03 -6.45
CA ALA A 326 25.29 -11.17 -6.14
C ALA A 326 25.91 -11.80 -7.40
N GLY A 327 25.18 -11.83 -8.52
CA GLY A 327 25.72 -12.27 -9.80
C GLY A 327 26.76 -11.29 -10.35
N ALA A 328 26.55 -9.98 -10.17
CA ALA A 328 27.44 -8.94 -10.65
C ALA A 328 28.72 -8.78 -9.82
N VAL A 329 28.64 -8.99 -8.49
CA VAL A 329 29.78 -8.88 -7.57
C VAL A 329 29.75 -10.06 -6.59
N SER A 330 30.22 -11.21 -7.06
CA SER A 330 30.15 -12.48 -6.31
C SER A 330 30.99 -12.50 -5.03
N SER A 331 32.00 -11.63 -4.92
CA SER A 331 32.84 -11.48 -3.72
C SER A 331 32.14 -10.74 -2.57
N ASP A 332 31.01 -10.08 -2.80
CA ASP A 332 30.31 -9.34 -1.75
C ASP A 332 29.80 -10.29 -0.66
N SER A 333 30.18 -10.02 0.59
CA SER A 333 29.45 -10.55 1.75
C SER A 333 28.00 -10.08 1.74
N ALA A 334 27.10 -10.74 2.48
CA ALA A 334 25.71 -10.28 2.60
C ALA A 334 25.63 -8.81 3.08
N ILE A 335 26.49 -8.40 4.02
CA ILE A 335 26.54 -7.02 4.52
C ILE A 335 27.00 -6.04 3.44
N THR A 336 28.08 -6.36 2.73
CA THR A 336 28.58 -5.53 1.62
C THR A 336 27.52 -5.39 0.53
N ARG A 337 26.83 -6.48 0.20
CA ARG A 337 25.74 -6.49 -0.77
C ARG A 337 24.56 -5.64 -0.33
N ARG A 338 24.21 -5.68 0.96
CA ARG A 338 23.17 -4.81 1.54
C ARG A 338 23.58 -3.35 1.43
N GLN A 339 24.83 -3.00 1.75
CA GLN A 339 25.33 -1.63 1.61
C GLN A 339 25.26 -1.15 0.16
N ARG A 340 25.65 -2.01 -0.79
CA ARG A 340 25.54 -1.75 -2.24
C ARG A 340 24.09 -1.51 -2.66
N LEU A 341 23.18 -2.37 -2.21
CA LEU A 341 21.74 -2.22 -2.44
C LEU A 341 21.22 -0.87 -1.92
N MET A 342 21.63 -0.43 -0.73
CA MET A 342 21.21 0.87 -0.18
C MET A 342 21.69 2.07 -1.01
N GLN A 343 22.73 1.91 -1.82
CA GLN A 343 23.24 2.94 -2.72
C GLN A 343 22.62 2.85 -4.13
N CYS A 344 22.08 1.69 -4.50
CA CYS A 344 21.34 1.48 -5.74
C CYS A 344 19.91 2.03 -5.63
N VAL A 345 19.80 3.33 -5.35
CA VAL A 345 18.51 4.02 -5.22
C VAL A 345 18.47 5.33 -6.01
N ARG A 346 17.34 5.63 -6.61
CA ARG A 346 17.00 6.97 -7.11
C ARG A 346 16.21 7.71 -6.04
N THR A 347 16.81 8.75 -5.47
CA THR A 347 16.19 9.57 -4.42
C THR A 347 15.10 10.46 -4.99
N THR A 348 13.99 10.62 -4.27
CA THR A 348 12.93 11.57 -4.65
C THR A 348 12.54 12.43 -3.46
N GLN A 349 12.04 13.63 -3.73
CA GLN A 349 11.56 14.52 -2.66
C GLN A 349 10.42 13.86 -1.86
N ALA A 350 9.54 13.14 -2.55
CA ALA A 350 8.41 12.42 -1.97
C ALA A 350 8.85 11.30 -1.00
N LEU A 351 10.04 10.72 -1.19
CA LEU A 351 10.53 9.61 -0.37
C LEU A 351 11.57 10.01 0.68
N SER A 352 12.10 11.23 0.60
CA SER A 352 13.18 11.75 1.46
C SER A 352 12.93 11.62 2.98
N SER A 353 11.67 11.65 3.43
CA SER A 353 11.31 11.57 4.85
C SER A 353 10.62 10.26 5.26
N VAL A 354 10.49 9.28 4.38
CA VAL A 354 9.67 8.07 4.62
C VAL A 354 10.44 6.75 4.54
N CYS A 355 11.72 6.75 4.15
CA CYS A 355 12.65 5.63 4.31
C CYS A 355 14.08 6.12 4.56
N LYS A 356 15.00 5.23 4.94
CA LYS A 356 16.42 5.54 5.21
C LYS A 356 17.13 6.09 3.99
N THR A 357 17.00 5.42 2.85
CA THR A 357 17.64 5.80 1.59
C THR A 357 17.02 7.03 0.96
N GLY A 358 15.75 7.32 1.26
CA GLY A 358 15.00 8.42 0.65
C GLY A 358 14.65 8.19 -0.82
N GLY A 359 14.70 6.93 -1.28
CA GLY A 359 14.58 6.62 -2.70
C GLY A 359 14.02 5.24 -3.01
N ILE A 360 13.88 5.01 -4.31
CA ILE A 360 13.39 3.78 -4.91
C ILE A 360 14.57 3.01 -5.47
N LEU A 361 14.53 1.69 -5.37
CA LEU A 361 15.49 0.79 -6.02
C LEU A 361 15.76 1.21 -7.48
N ASP A 362 17.04 1.34 -7.82
CA ASP A 362 17.53 1.68 -9.15
C ASP A 362 18.85 0.94 -9.41
N LEU A 363 18.75 -0.19 -10.12
CA LEU A 363 19.91 -1.03 -10.44
C LEU A 363 20.82 -0.44 -11.53
N SER A 364 20.38 0.59 -12.26
CA SER A 364 21.26 1.28 -13.22
C SER A 364 22.46 1.93 -12.52
N LYS A 365 22.32 2.22 -11.22
CA LYS A 365 23.39 2.78 -10.39
C LYS A 365 24.46 1.78 -9.97
N LEU A 366 24.30 0.49 -10.27
CA LEU A 366 25.25 -0.55 -9.85
C LEU A 366 26.70 -0.24 -10.27
N SER A 367 26.92 0.23 -11.49
CA SER A 367 28.26 0.59 -12.00
C SER A 367 28.91 1.76 -11.25
N THR A 368 28.09 2.60 -10.61
CA THR A 368 28.56 3.78 -9.86
C THR A 368 28.86 3.48 -8.39
N VAL A 369 28.47 2.30 -7.89
CA VAL A 369 28.68 1.90 -6.51
C VAL A 369 30.02 1.18 -6.37
N THR A 370 31.07 1.91 -6.01
CA THR A 370 32.29 1.30 -5.47
C THR A 370 32.05 0.85 -4.03
N ALA A 371 32.57 -0.32 -3.66
CA ALA A 371 32.48 -0.84 -2.30
C ALA A 371 33.25 0.10 -1.35
N SER A 372 32.58 1.12 -0.82
CA SER A 372 33.19 2.01 0.18
C SER A 372 33.17 1.34 1.55
N THR A 373 34.35 0.89 1.95
CA THR A 373 34.68 0.32 3.25
C THR A 373 34.38 1.33 4.36
N THR A 374 33.29 1.15 5.10
CA THR A 374 33.01 1.92 6.32
C THR A 374 33.79 1.29 7.49
N SER A 375 35.04 1.71 7.68
CA SER A 375 35.75 1.51 8.95
C SER A 375 35.43 2.68 9.88
N SER A 376 34.70 2.38 10.95
CA SER A 376 34.65 3.20 12.17
C SER A 376 36.08 3.43 12.69
N LYS A 377 36.52 4.70 12.77
CA LYS A 377 37.61 5.12 13.67
C LYS A 377 37.25 6.44 14.35
N ASN A 378 37.12 6.36 15.67
CA ASN A 378 37.36 7.47 16.58
C ASN A 378 38.82 7.92 16.44
N SER A 379 39.06 9.20 16.17
CA SER A 379 40.22 9.94 16.69
C SER A 379 39.96 11.43 16.52
N GLY A 380 40.06 12.18 17.62
CA GLY A 380 40.06 13.63 17.57
C GLY A 380 41.44 14.14 17.20
N THR A 381 41.49 15.11 16.29
CA THR A 381 42.46 16.22 16.33
C THR A 381 41.97 17.35 15.43
N THR A 382 42.16 18.54 15.94
CA THR A 382 41.79 19.87 15.42
C THR A 382 42.58 20.29 14.18
N SER A 383 41.91 20.87 13.19
CA SER A 383 42.41 22.03 12.43
C SER A 383 41.25 22.73 11.71
N ARG A 384 41.32 24.06 11.64
CA ARG A 384 40.24 25.01 11.38
C ARG A 384 40.65 25.92 10.22
N ALA A 385 39.80 26.02 9.18
CA ALA A 385 39.56 27.19 8.32
C ALA A 385 38.58 26.74 7.21
N GLY A 386 37.51 27.41 6.80
CA GLY A 386 36.83 28.62 7.19
C GLY A 386 35.71 28.81 6.16
N SER A 387 34.44 28.77 6.58
CA SER A 387 33.31 29.29 5.80
C SER A 387 32.16 29.57 6.76
N THR A 388 31.86 30.85 6.92
CA THR A 388 30.91 31.42 7.86
C THR A 388 29.46 31.17 7.43
N SER A 389 28.77 30.31 8.17
CA SER A 389 27.31 30.33 8.28
C SER A 389 26.95 30.23 9.77
N SER A 390 26.35 31.30 10.31
CA SER A 390 26.04 31.44 11.72
C SER A 390 24.90 30.49 12.14
N THR A 391 25.23 29.23 12.42
CA THR A 391 24.25 28.31 13.05
C THR A 391 24.04 28.70 14.50
N THR A 392 23.02 29.52 14.77
CA THR A 392 22.52 29.76 16.12
C THR A 392 22.14 28.42 16.75
N LYS A 393 22.80 28.04 17.86
CA LYS A 393 22.60 26.77 18.58
C LYS A 393 21.12 26.63 18.98
N LYS A 394 20.35 25.81 18.25
CA LYS A 394 18.90 25.64 18.46
C LYS A 394 18.63 25.06 19.86
N VAL A 395 17.93 25.82 20.71
CA VAL A 395 17.55 25.40 22.06
C VAL A 395 16.31 24.53 21.98
N LEU A 396 16.45 23.24 22.27
CA LEU A 396 15.34 22.29 22.25
C LEU A 396 14.46 22.41 23.50
N VAL A 397 13.20 22.01 23.35
CA VAL A 397 12.24 21.85 24.44
C VAL A 397 12.73 20.78 25.41
N LYS A 398 12.78 21.10 26.70
CA LYS A 398 13.12 20.15 27.77
C LYS A 398 11.87 19.56 28.44
N LYS A 399 10.75 20.29 28.47
CA LYS A 399 9.51 19.82 29.10
C LYS A 399 8.28 20.47 28.46
N VAL A 400 7.20 19.70 28.36
CA VAL A 400 5.84 20.19 28.07
C VAL A 400 5.00 19.96 29.33
N LYS A 401 4.19 20.94 29.73
CA LYS A 401 3.25 20.86 30.87
C LYS A 401 1.86 21.25 30.40
N LEU A 402 0.84 20.48 30.76
CA LEU A 402 -0.55 20.87 30.55
C LEU A 402 -1.12 21.56 31.81
N ASN A 403 -2.05 22.49 31.60
CA ASN A 403 -2.79 23.14 32.70
C ASN A 403 -3.63 22.16 33.54
N LYS A 404 -4.00 21.00 32.98
CA LYS A 404 -4.77 19.95 33.65
C LYS A 404 -4.16 18.58 33.38
N LYS A 405 -4.05 17.73 34.40
CA LYS A 405 -3.65 16.30 34.28
C LYS A 405 -4.86 15.36 34.18
N LYS A 406 -6.00 15.76 34.74
CA LYS A 406 -7.29 15.07 34.64
C LYS A 406 -8.41 16.09 34.43
N ALA A 407 -9.47 15.73 33.72
CA ALA A 407 -10.65 16.56 33.52
C ALA A 407 -11.90 15.71 33.23
N THR A 408 -13.08 16.33 33.38
CA THR A 408 -14.36 15.76 32.93
C THR A 408 -14.92 16.62 31.80
N LEU A 409 -15.43 15.99 30.74
CA LEU A 409 -16.04 16.66 29.58
C LEU A 409 -17.45 16.11 29.35
N LYS A 410 -18.48 16.94 29.52
CA LYS A 410 -19.87 16.59 29.19
C LYS A 410 -20.07 16.63 27.67
N TYR A 411 -20.84 15.68 27.13
CA TYR A 411 -21.18 15.64 25.71
C TYR A 411 -21.84 16.96 25.24
N LYS A 412 -21.53 17.39 24.00
CA LYS A 412 -21.86 18.71 23.42
C LYS A 412 -21.21 19.95 24.06
N LYS A 413 -20.45 19.82 25.16
CA LYS A 413 -19.59 20.89 25.69
C LYS A 413 -18.15 20.75 25.17
N THR A 414 -17.32 21.75 25.44
CA THR A 414 -15.90 21.78 25.02
C THR A 414 -14.97 21.96 26.22
N LEU A 415 -13.78 21.36 26.18
CA LEU A 415 -12.72 21.54 27.19
C LEU A 415 -11.49 22.16 26.54
N LYS A 416 -11.02 23.31 27.05
CA LYS A 416 -9.76 23.92 26.62
C LYS A 416 -8.58 23.43 27.47
N LEU A 417 -7.57 22.87 26.84
CA LEU A 417 -6.28 22.56 27.43
C LEU A 417 -5.23 23.56 26.93
N LYS A 418 -4.34 24.00 27.82
CA LYS A 418 -3.22 24.90 27.53
C LYS A 418 -1.92 24.15 27.80
N ALA A 419 -1.00 24.19 26.83
CA ALA A 419 0.33 23.61 26.95
C ALA A 419 1.37 24.71 27.17
N THR A 420 2.26 24.51 28.14
CA THR A 420 3.43 25.36 28.40
C THR A 420 4.69 24.57 28.12
N VAL A 421 5.59 25.16 27.35
CA VAL A 421 6.88 24.58 26.91
C VAL A 421 8.02 25.24 27.69
N THR A 422 8.98 24.47 28.21
CA THR A 422 10.21 24.98 28.82
C THR A 422 11.46 24.36 28.18
N PRO A 423 12.60 25.09 28.10
CA PRO A 423 12.82 26.44 28.60
C PRO A 423 12.09 27.51 27.74
N LYS A 424 11.83 28.69 28.32
CA LYS A 424 11.10 29.77 27.62
C LYS A 424 11.80 30.22 26.34
N ASN A 425 13.12 30.07 26.24
CA ASN A 425 13.94 30.39 25.09
C ASN A 425 14.08 29.24 24.07
N ALA A 426 13.28 28.17 24.17
CA ALA A 426 13.27 27.11 23.16
C ALA A 426 12.96 27.68 21.77
N THR A 427 13.73 27.26 20.77
CA THR A 427 13.67 27.78 19.39
C THR A 427 12.33 27.48 18.73
N ASN A 428 11.70 26.34 19.03
CA ASN A 428 10.35 26.00 18.56
C ASN A 428 9.45 25.63 19.75
N LYS A 429 8.54 26.54 20.11
CA LYS A 429 7.61 26.40 21.24
C LYS A 429 6.25 25.81 20.84
N LYS A 430 6.05 25.45 19.56
CA LYS A 430 4.77 24.92 19.07
C LYS A 430 4.57 23.48 19.54
N VAL A 431 3.32 23.11 19.81
CA VAL A 431 2.93 21.74 20.16
C VAL A 431 1.94 21.16 19.15
N LYS A 432 2.00 19.85 18.92
CA LYS A 432 1.01 19.05 18.19
C LYS A 432 0.05 18.44 19.19
N TRP A 433 -1.25 18.63 18.96
CA TRP A 433 -2.32 18.07 19.79
C TRP A 433 -2.88 16.80 19.16
N TYR A 434 -3.19 15.80 19.97
CA TYR A 434 -3.89 14.59 19.53
C TYR A 434 -4.60 13.89 20.71
N VAL A 435 -5.54 13.00 20.39
CA VAL A 435 -6.29 12.21 21.38
C VAL A 435 -5.96 10.72 21.22
N SER A 436 -5.97 9.97 22.32
CA SER A 436 -5.69 8.52 22.31
C SER A 436 -6.71 7.70 21.53
N ASN A 437 -7.95 8.18 21.40
CA ASN A 437 -8.98 7.52 20.62
C ASN A 437 -9.88 8.54 19.91
N LYS A 438 -9.70 8.67 18.60
CA LYS A 438 -10.46 9.60 17.74
C LYS A 438 -11.93 9.18 17.55
N LYS A 439 -12.32 7.95 17.91
CA LYS A 439 -13.74 7.51 17.92
C LYS A 439 -14.51 8.18 19.07
N TYR A 440 -13.83 8.57 20.15
CA TYR A 440 -14.47 9.09 21.38
C TYR A 440 -14.36 10.61 21.55
N ALA A 441 -13.30 11.24 21.05
CA ALA A 441 -13.12 12.69 21.12
C ALA A 441 -12.32 13.23 19.93
N THR A 442 -12.28 14.54 19.77
CA THR A 442 -11.33 15.27 18.91
C THR A 442 -10.62 16.35 19.71
N VAL A 443 -9.45 16.79 19.24
CA VAL A 443 -8.75 17.96 19.78
C VAL A 443 -8.25 18.83 18.63
N SER A 444 -8.51 20.13 18.71
CA SER A 444 -8.04 21.08 17.70
C SER A 444 -6.56 21.44 17.87
N SER A 445 -5.97 22.10 16.87
CA SER A 445 -4.60 22.65 16.93
C SER A 445 -4.41 23.66 18.07
N LYS A 446 -5.50 24.28 18.56
CA LYS A 446 -5.50 25.21 19.70
C LYS A 446 -5.76 24.50 21.04
N GLY A 447 -5.79 23.17 21.11
CA GLY A 447 -6.04 22.42 22.36
C GLY A 447 -7.49 22.43 22.84
N VAL A 448 -8.46 22.65 21.95
CA VAL A 448 -9.90 22.56 22.30
C VAL A 448 -10.38 21.13 22.06
N VAL A 449 -10.84 20.46 23.11
CA VAL A 449 -11.31 19.08 23.10
C VAL A 449 -12.84 19.04 22.99
N LYS A 450 -13.36 18.25 22.04
CA LYS A 450 -14.80 17.98 21.87
C LYS A 450 -15.06 16.48 22.01
N ALA A 451 -16.11 16.10 22.73
CA ALA A 451 -16.53 14.71 22.86
C ALA A 451 -17.43 14.29 21.68
N LYS A 452 -17.25 13.08 21.16
CA LYS A 452 -18.16 12.45 20.19
C LYS A 452 -19.23 11.65 20.93
N LYS A 453 -20.38 11.39 20.29
CA LYS A 453 -21.49 10.61 20.89
C LYS A 453 -21.04 9.25 21.41
N LYS A 454 -20.25 8.52 20.60
CA LYS A 454 -19.64 7.22 20.97
C LYS A 454 -18.64 7.28 22.12
N GLY A 455 -18.21 8.47 22.55
CA GLY A 455 -17.29 8.65 23.66
C GLY A 455 -17.94 8.71 25.04
N ILE A 456 -19.26 8.84 25.13
CA ILE A 456 -19.99 8.92 26.40
C ILE A 456 -19.70 7.67 27.25
N GLY A 457 -19.30 7.86 28.50
CA GLY A 457 -18.95 6.76 29.42
C GLY A 457 -17.48 6.34 29.34
N HIS A 458 -16.77 6.69 28.27
CA HIS A 458 -15.36 6.36 28.08
C HIS A 458 -14.42 7.46 28.58
N THR A 459 -13.14 7.09 28.71
CA THR A 459 -12.07 8.02 29.07
C THR A 459 -11.01 8.04 27.96
N VAL A 460 -10.59 9.24 27.56
CA VAL A 460 -9.52 9.44 26.57
C VAL A 460 -8.34 10.18 27.20
N ARG A 461 -7.14 10.00 26.64
CA ARG A 461 -5.98 10.85 26.94
C ARG A 461 -5.79 11.86 25.83
N VAL A 462 -5.66 13.14 26.19
CA VAL A 462 -5.35 14.22 25.25
C VAL A 462 -3.89 14.63 25.45
N TYR A 463 -3.11 14.64 24.38
CA TYR A 463 -1.68 14.88 24.40
C TYR A 463 -1.32 16.21 23.75
N ALA A 464 -0.29 16.87 24.28
CA ALA A 464 0.47 17.93 23.61
C ALA A 464 1.94 17.50 23.51
N LYS A 465 2.46 17.34 22.30
CA LYS A 465 3.85 16.96 21.99
C LYS A 465 4.57 18.15 21.37
N ALA A 466 5.79 18.48 21.83
CA ALA A 466 6.60 19.52 21.20
C ALA A 466 6.84 19.19 19.72
N LYS A 467 6.79 20.19 18.83
CA LYS A 467 7.02 20.04 17.38
C LYS A 467 8.49 20.09 16.97
N ASP A 468 9.40 20.21 17.94
CA ASP A 468 10.83 20.11 17.71
C ASP A 468 11.31 18.66 17.84
N ARG A 469 12.63 18.45 17.74
CA ARG A 469 13.25 17.11 17.85
C ARG A 469 13.36 16.59 19.30
N SER A 470 12.85 17.31 20.30
CA SER A 470 13.02 16.94 21.72
C SER A 470 12.20 15.73 22.17
N LYS A 471 11.17 15.36 21.40
CA LYS A 471 10.18 14.31 21.71
C LYS A 471 9.40 14.52 23.02
N LYS A 472 9.50 15.68 23.69
CA LYS A 472 8.82 15.95 24.98
C LYS A 472 7.31 16.10 24.78
N LYS A 473 6.53 15.47 25.67
CA LYS A 473 5.05 15.51 25.64
C LYS A 473 4.43 15.53 27.04
N ALA A 474 3.20 16.01 27.15
CA ALA A 474 2.36 15.89 28.33
C ALA A 474 0.95 15.43 27.96
N SER A 475 0.22 14.83 28.91
CA SER A 475 -1.12 14.31 28.68
C SER A 475 -2.12 14.67 29.78
N CYS A 476 -3.40 14.74 29.42
CA CYS A 476 -4.54 14.94 30.32
C CYS A 476 -5.54 13.79 30.14
N LYS A 477 -5.94 13.12 31.23
CA LYS A 477 -6.98 12.07 31.22
C LYS A 477 -8.36 12.72 31.30
N VAL A 478 -9.17 12.59 30.25
CA VAL A 478 -10.49 13.23 30.11
C VAL A 478 -11.60 12.18 30.15
N LYS A 479 -12.40 12.17 31.23
CA LYS A 479 -13.60 11.31 31.36
C LYS A 479 -14.79 11.98 30.67
N ILE A 480 -15.44 11.29 29.74
CA ILE A 480 -16.56 11.84 28.99
C ILE A 480 -17.87 11.39 29.64
N LYS A 481 -18.72 12.35 29.99
CA LYS A 481 -20.02 12.09 30.63
C LYS A 481 -21.18 12.46 29.70
N LYS A 482 -22.37 11.92 30.01
CA LYS A 482 -23.64 12.37 29.42
C LYS A 482 -23.81 13.90 29.62
N LYS A 483 -24.65 14.50 28.77
CA LYS A 483 -24.86 15.96 28.70
C LYS A 483 -25.24 16.55 30.06
#